data_AF-A0A9P0A487-F1
#
_entry.id   AF-A0A9P0A487-F1
#
_cell.length_a   1.000
_cell.length_b   1.000
_cell.length_c   1.000
_cell.angle_alpha   90.00
_cell.angle_beta   90.00
_cell.angle_gamma   90.00
#
_symmetry.space_group_name_H-M   'P 1'
#
loop_
_entity.id
_entity.type
_entity.pdbx_description
1 polymer ?
#
loop_
_entity_poly.entity_id
_entity_poly.type
_entity_poly.pdbx_seq_one_letter_code
_entity_poly.pdbx_strand_id
1 'polypeptide(L)'
;MLNGILWDQRISQDNKRRIYNAVDGCEVWQLKKRTQDMLRVTEMDFWKRSAGISRRDQVCNERVRHIMEVENDIMFDVMTEQLIWYSHVSRMTEKRLPKKMLDWIPPGRRRRERPVRGWRQGLLNEIRECQLPGGLWEDRVLWRLGVAECQRAL
;
A
#
# COMPACT_ATOMS: atom_id res chain seq x y z
N MET A 1 -20.49 2.44 9.13
CA MET A 1 -20.40 3.53 10.13
C MET A 1 -19.71 4.79 9.60
N LEU A 2 -18.63 4.71 8.80
CA LEU A 2 -17.90 5.89 8.32
C LEU A 2 -18.66 6.83 7.36
N ASN A 3 -19.75 6.37 6.74
CA ASN A 3 -20.39 7.12 5.65
C ASN A 3 -20.84 8.55 6.06
N GLY A 4 -21.38 8.74 7.27
CA GLY A 4 -21.79 10.07 7.74
C GLY A 4 -20.61 11.04 7.87
N ILE A 5 -19.46 10.55 8.35
CA ILE A 5 -18.22 11.32 8.50
C ILE A 5 -17.65 11.70 7.12
N LEU A 6 -17.70 10.79 6.14
CA LEU A 6 -17.17 11.06 4.81
C LEU A 6 -17.96 12.16 4.09
N TRP A 7 -19.29 12.14 4.19
CA TRP A 7 -20.14 13.14 3.52
C TRP A 7 -20.21 14.49 4.25
N ASP A 8 -19.83 14.55 5.53
CA ASP A 8 -19.89 15.79 6.31
C ASP A 8 -18.84 16.81 5.81
N GLN A 9 -19.31 17.94 5.27
CA GLN A 9 -18.46 19.02 4.77
C GLN A 9 -17.94 19.95 5.88
N ARG A 10 -18.40 19.78 7.12
CA ARG A 10 -17.87 20.50 8.29
C ARG A 10 -16.51 19.97 8.72
N ILE A 11 -16.20 18.72 8.36
CA ILE A 11 -14.91 18.08 8.64
C ILE A 11 -13.93 18.50 7.54
N SER A 12 -12.79 19.06 7.95
CA SER A 12 -11.74 19.46 7.01
C SER A 12 -11.24 18.28 6.20
N GLN A 13 -10.82 18.56 4.96
CA GLN A 13 -10.21 17.55 4.08
C GLN A 13 -8.97 16.93 4.73
N ASP A 14 -8.18 17.72 5.48
CA ASP A 14 -7.02 17.22 6.23
C ASP A 14 -7.39 16.15 7.25
N ASN A 15 -8.45 16.35 8.03
CA ASN A 15 -8.91 15.36 8.99
C ASN A 15 -9.42 14.08 8.30
N LYS A 16 -10.08 14.21 7.14
CA LYS A 16 -10.49 13.05 6.34
C LYS A 16 -9.29 12.27 5.80
N ARG A 17 -8.23 12.95 5.37
CA ARG A 17 -6.96 12.30 4.99
C ARG A 17 -6.30 11.58 6.17
N ARG A 18 -6.29 12.18 7.36
CA ARG A 18 -5.78 11.49 8.57
C ARG A 18 -6.57 10.23 8.89
N ILE A 19 -7.89 10.25 8.70
CA ILE A 19 -8.73 9.06 8.87
C ILE A 19 -8.38 8.00 7.83
N TYR A 20 -8.17 8.38 6.57
CA TYR A 20 -7.71 7.46 5.52
C TYR A 20 -6.38 6.81 5.89
N ASN A 21 -5.38 7.64 6.24
CA ASN A 21 -4.04 7.17 6.61
C ASN A 21 -4.02 6.33 7.88
N ALA A 22 -5.01 6.46 8.77
CA ALA A 22 -5.09 5.64 9.99
C ALA A 22 -5.58 4.21 9.72
N VAL A 23 -6.06 3.90 8.51
CA VAL A 23 -6.45 2.54 8.11
C VAL A 23 -5.18 1.77 7.69
N ASP A 24 -4.25 1.62 8.64
CA ASP A 24 -3.02 0.86 8.47
C ASP A 24 -3.28 -0.63 8.66
N GLY A 25 -2.82 -1.45 7.72
CA GLY A 25 -3.02 -2.91 7.78
C GLY A 25 -2.73 -3.68 6.50
N CYS A 26 -2.32 -3.00 5.41
CA CYS A 26 -2.04 -3.62 4.12
C CYS A 26 -0.61 -4.21 4.00
N GLU A 27 0.21 -4.08 5.05
CA GLU A 27 1.63 -4.46 5.11
C GLU A 27 1.92 -5.92 4.75
N VAL A 28 0.95 -6.84 4.92
CA VAL A 28 1.16 -8.28 4.70
C VAL A 28 0.21 -8.85 3.64
N TRP A 29 -0.50 -7.98 2.90
CA TRP A 29 -1.53 -8.40 1.96
C TRP A 29 -0.94 -8.92 0.65
N GLN A 30 -1.42 -10.08 0.19
CA GLN A 30 -1.11 -10.55 -1.15
C GLN A 30 -1.97 -9.83 -2.18
N LEU A 31 -1.36 -8.91 -2.92
CA LEU A 31 -2.04 -8.11 -3.92
C LEU A 31 -2.10 -8.86 -5.25
N LYS A 32 -3.31 -9.26 -5.64
CA LYS A 32 -3.63 -9.74 -7.00
C LYS A 32 -4.26 -8.60 -7.78
N LYS A 33 -4.14 -8.60 -9.11
CA LYS A 33 -4.74 -7.58 -9.99
C LYS A 33 -6.20 -7.24 -9.62
N ARG A 34 -7.05 -8.25 -9.42
CA ARG A 34 -8.46 -8.04 -9.00
C ARG A 34 -8.59 -7.29 -7.66
N THR A 35 -7.74 -7.60 -6.68
CA THR A 35 -7.72 -6.91 -5.38
C THR A 35 -7.18 -5.49 -5.54
N GLN A 36 -6.15 -5.29 -6.36
CA GLN A 36 -5.61 -3.97 -6.68
C GLN A 36 -6.67 -3.06 -7.32
N ASP A 37 -7.40 -3.58 -8.31
CA ASP A 37 -8.47 -2.84 -8.98
C ASP A 37 -9.62 -2.51 -8.00
N MET A 38 -9.98 -3.45 -7.12
CA MET A 38 -10.98 -3.22 -6.07
C MET A 38 -10.53 -2.13 -5.07
N LEU A 39 -9.26 -2.14 -4.69
CA LEU A 39 -8.68 -1.15 -3.79
C LEU A 39 -8.73 0.25 -4.41
N ARG A 40 -8.31 0.40 -5.67
CA ARG A 40 -8.40 1.67 -6.40
C ARG A 40 -9.83 2.20 -6.50
N VAL A 41 -10.80 1.32 -6.76
CA VAL A 41 -12.21 1.72 -6.81
C VAL A 41 -12.70 2.17 -5.43
N THR A 42 -12.29 1.47 -4.38
CA THR A 42 -12.69 1.76 -2.99
C THR A 42 -12.07 3.07 -2.50
N GLU A 43 -10.79 3.29 -2.81
CA GLU A 43 -10.09 4.55 -2.57
C GLU A 43 -10.80 5.71 -3.28
N MET A 44 -11.09 5.57 -4.58
CA MET A 44 -11.77 6.64 -5.31
C MET A 44 -13.18 6.91 -4.79
N ASP A 45 -13.90 5.89 -4.33
CA ASP A 45 -15.19 6.05 -3.65
C ASP A 45 -15.03 6.81 -2.32
N PHE A 46 -14.00 6.50 -1.55
CA PHE A 46 -13.65 7.22 -0.32
C PHE A 46 -13.39 8.71 -0.60
N TRP A 47 -12.55 9.01 -1.60
CA TRP A 47 -12.20 10.40 -1.95
C TRP A 47 -13.38 11.19 -2.50
N LYS A 48 -14.22 10.57 -3.35
CA LYS A 48 -15.43 11.21 -3.88
C LYS A 48 -16.41 11.60 -2.76
N ARG A 49 -16.67 10.68 -1.83
CA ARG A 49 -17.54 10.96 -0.67
C ARG A 49 -16.95 12.06 0.20
N SER A 50 -15.65 11.99 0.46
CA SER A 50 -14.92 12.99 1.25
C SER A 50 -14.99 14.39 0.65
N ALA A 51 -14.92 14.50 -0.67
CA ALA A 51 -15.08 15.74 -1.42
C ALA A 51 -16.55 16.19 -1.59
N GLY A 52 -17.53 15.39 -1.14
CA GLY A 52 -18.95 15.66 -1.36
C GLY A 52 -19.41 15.48 -2.82
N ILE A 53 -18.62 14.80 -3.63
CA ILE A 53 -18.87 14.58 -5.06
C ILE A 53 -19.68 13.30 -5.24
N SER A 54 -20.85 13.45 -5.83
CA SER A 54 -21.72 12.34 -6.19
C SER A 54 -21.41 11.82 -7.60
N ARG A 55 -22.00 10.66 -7.93
CA ARG A 55 -21.93 10.14 -9.31
C ARG A 55 -22.64 11.04 -10.34
N ARG A 56 -23.55 11.92 -9.90
CA ARG A 56 -24.30 12.82 -10.78
C ARG A 56 -23.46 14.00 -11.28
N ASP A 57 -22.43 14.36 -10.52
CA ASP A 57 -21.57 15.50 -10.85
C ASP A 57 -20.61 15.18 -12.01
N GLN A 58 -20.49 13.91 -12.41
CA GLN A 58 -19.68 13.43 -13.54
C GLN A 58 -18.23 13.93 -13.52
N VAL A 59 -17.68 14.20 -12.34
CA VAL A 59 -16.31 14.66 -12.16
C VAL A 59 -15.34 13.52 -12.41
N CYS A 60 -14.30 13.79 -13.21
CA CYS A 60 -13.24 12.82 -13.50
C CYS A 60 -12.41 12.49 -12.24
N ASN A 61 -11.86 11.27 -12.18
CA ASN A 61 -11.10 10.80 -11.02
C ASN A 61 -9.85 11.67 -10.76
N GLU A 62 -9.19 12.14 -11.81
CA GLU A 62 -8.03 13.04 -11.72
C GLU A 62 -8.38 14.35 -11.01
N ARG A 63 -9.54 14.93 -11.33
CA ARG A 63 -10.01 16.15 -10.68
C ARG A 63 -10.33 15.92 -9.20
N VAL A 64 -10.89 14.76 -8.84
CA VAL A 64 -11.13 14.40 -7.44
C VAL A 64 -9.82 14.28 -6.66
N ARG A 65 -8.80 13.63 -7.24
CA ARG A 65 -7.46 13.55 -6.61
C ARG A 65 -6.83 14.93 -6.42
N HIS A 66 -6.94 15.81 -7.41
CA HIS A 66 -6.46 17.19 -7.30
C HIS A 66 -7.18 17.98 -6.20
N ILE A 67 -8.51 17.83 -6.08
CA ILE A 67 -9.30 18.48 -5.02
C ILE A 67 -8.89 17.98 -3.64
N MET A 68 -8.61 16.69 -3.51
CA MET A 68 -8.24 16.07 -2.22
C MET A 68 -6.75 16.15 -1.90
N GLU A 69 -5.95 16.73 -2.80
CA GLU A 69 -4.47 16.81 -2.71
C GLU A 69 -3.84 15.40 -2.53
N VAL A 70 -4.36 14.43 -3.28
CA VAL A 70 -3.87 13.05 -3.28
C VAL A 70 -2.90 12.88 -4.45
N GLU A 71 -1.62 12.75 -4.14
CA GLU A 71 -0.55 12.63 -5.14
C GLU A 71 -0.34 11.18 -5.58
N ASN A 72 -0.48 10.21 -4.67
CA ASN A 72 -0.15 8.81 -4.90
C ASN A 72 -1.40 7.93 -5.12
N ASP A 73 -1.22 6.79 -5.78
CA ASP A 73 -2.21 5.72 -5.88
C ASP A 73 -2.17 4.85 -4.62
N ILE A 74 -3.32 4.31 -4.15
CA ILE A 74 -3.34 3.39 -2.99
C ILE A 74 -2.35 2.23 -3.13
N MET A 75 -2.09 1.78 -4.35
CA MET A 75 -1.13 0.70 -4.60
C MET A 75 0.30 1.08 -4.23
N PHE A 76 0.65 2.35 -4.41
CA PHE A 76 1.93 2.89 -4.04
C PHE A 76 2.07 2.95 -2.51
N ASP A 77 1.04 3.41 -1.80
CA ASP A 77 1.04 3.47 -0.34
C ASP A 77 1.19 2.06 0.24
N VAL A 78 0.44 1.10 -0.29
CA VAL A 78 0.55 -0.31 0.14
C VAL A 78 1.95 -0.85 -0.12
N MET A 79 2.52 -0.64 -1.32
CA MET A 79 3.89 -1.07 -1.63
C MET A 79 4.90 -0.46 -0.66
N THR A 80 4.78 0.84 -0.37
CA THR A 80 5.65 1.57 0.55
C THR A 80 5.61 0.95 1.95
N GLU A 81 4.41 0.70 2.48
CA GLU A 81 4.24 0.04 3.78
C GLU A 81 4.79 -1.39 3.80
N GLN A 82 4.63 -2.16 2.71
CA GLN A 82 5.21 -3.49 2.58
C GLN A 82 6.75 -3.46 2.61
N LEU A 83 7.37 -2.50 1.92
CA LEU A 83 8.83 -2.32 1.90
C LEU A 83 9.36 -1.81 3.24
N ILE A 84 8.64 -0.91 3.91
CA ILE A 84 8.97 -0.45 5.27
C ILE A 84 8.92 -1.63 6.24
N TRP A 85 7.84 -2.40 6.24
CA TRP A 85 7.68 -3.60 7.06
C TRP A 85 8.78 -4.63 6.78
N TYR A 86 9.09 -4.89 5.51
CA TYR A 86 10.16 -5.79 5.13
C TYR A 86 11.52 -5.34 5.68
N SER A 87 11.86 -4.05 5.56
CA SER A 87 13.10 -3.53 6.14
C SER A 87 13.12 -3.65 7.66
N HIS A 88 11.98 -3.41 8.31
CA HIS A 88 11.84 -3.52 9.75
C HIS A 88 12.08 -4.95 10.23
N VAL A 89 11.42 -5.93 9.61
CA VAL A 89 11.58 -7.36 9.92
C VAL A 89 12.97 -7.86 9.55
N SER A 90 13.53 -7.42 8.43
CA SER A 90 14.86 -7.85 7.98
C SER A 90 15.98 -7.49 8.95
N ARG A 91 15.85 -6.35 9.64
CA ARG A 91 16.77 -5.88 10.69
C ARG A 91 16.52 -6.50 12.07
N MET A 92 15.44 -7.26 12.25
CA MET A 92 15.20 -7.95 13.52
C MET A 92 16.19 -9.11 13.71
N THR A 93 16.46 -9.44 14.97
CA THR A 93 17.24 -10.63 15.33
C THR A 93 16.59 -11.92 14.81
N GLU A 94 17.39 -12.85 14.29
CA GLU A 94 16.97 -14.17 13.77
C GLU A 94 16.14 -15.01 14.74
N LYS A 95 16.22 -14.74 16.05
CA LYS A 95 15.43 -15.45 17.06
C LYS A 95 13.95 -15.07 17.05
N ARG A 96 13.60 -13.89 16.51
CA ARG A 96 12.23 -13.35 16.52
C ARG A 96 11.32 -14.07 15.52
N LEU A 97 10.07 -14.29 15.92
CA LEU A 97 9.08 -14.98 15.09
C LEU A 97 8.82 -14.32 13.72
N PRO A 98 8.67 -12.98 13.60
CA PRO A 98 8.46 -12.36 12.28
C PRO A 98 9.59 -12.62 11.30
N LYS A 99 10.86 -12.55 11.76
CA LYS A 99 12.04 -12.85 10.94
C LYS A 99 12.05 -14.31 10.48
N LYS A 100 11.82 -15.24 11.42
CA LYS A 100 11.66 -16.66 11.10
C LYS A 100 10.54 -16.92 10.10
N MET A 101 9.38 -16.27 10.25
CA MET A 101 8.25 -16.41 9.34
C MET A 101 8.55 -15.84 7.95
N LEU A 102 9.27 -14.72 7.87
CA LEU A 102 9.69 -14.11 6.61
C LEU A 102 10.62 -15.03 5.80
N ASP A 103 11.54 -15.71 6.49
CA ASP A 103 12.52 -16.60 5.85
C ASP A 103 12.03 -18.04 5.70
N TRP A 104 10.92 -18.39 6.36
CA TRP A 104 10.36 -19.74 6.29
C TRP A 104 9.71 -20.03 4.94
N ILE A 105 10.25 -21.04 4.26
CA ILE A 105 9.67 -21.61 3.05
C ILE A 105 9.01 -22.93 3.43
N PRO A 106 7.66 -23.05 3.36
CA PRO A 106 6.99 -24.28 3.74
C PRO A 106 7.41 -25.43 2.80
N PRO A 107 7.83 -26.58 3.33
CA PRO A 107 8.22 -27.72 2.51
C PRO A 107 7.01 -28.33 1.79
N GLY A 108 7.23 -28.80 0.57
CA GLY A 108 6.21 -29.47 -0.26
C GLY A 108 5.67 -28.63 -1.42
N ARG A 109 4.92 -29.29 -2.32
CA ARG A 109 4.32 -28.64 -3.49
C ARG A 109 3.02 -27.95 -3.10
N ARG A 110 2.86 -26.67 -3.46
CA ARG A 110 1.57 -25.97 -3.31
C ARG A 110 0.50 -26.67 -4.14
N ARG A 111 -0.70 -26.86 -3.57
CA ARG A 111 -1.86 -27.41 -4.29
C ARG A 111 -2.19 -26.51 -5.50
N ARG A 112 -2.68 -27.14 -6.57
CA ARG A 112 -2.95 -26.53 -7.90
C ARG A 112 -3.86 -25.28 -7.85
N GLU A 113 -4.62 -25.09 -6.78
CA GLU A 113 -5.58 -24.00 -6.59
C GLU A 113 -5.02 -22.81 -5.79
N ARG A 114 -3.92 -23.00 -5.05
CA ARG A 114 -3.33 -21.90 -4.29
C ARG A 114 -2.51 -21.00 -5.22
N PRO A 115 -2.48 -19.68 -4.96
CA PRO A 115 -1.64 -18.77 -5.73
C PRO A 115 -0.20 -19.27 -5.81
N VAL A 116 0.33 -19.29 -7.03
CA VAL A 116 1.71 -19.75 -7.29
C VAL A 116 2.72 -18.81 -6.60
N ARG A 117 2.45 -17.50 -6.67
CA ARG A 117 3.23 -16.44 -6.01
C ARG A 117 2.66 -16.17 -4.61
N GLY A 118 3.52 -16.20 -3.60
CA GLY A 118 3.20 -15.73 -2.26
C GLY A 118 3.61 -14.27 -2.07
N TRP A 119 3.24 -13.70 -0.91
CA TRP A 119 3.55 -12.31 -0.52
C TRP A 119 5.03 -11.96 -0.73
N ARG A 120 5.95 -12.76 -0.17
CA ARG A 120 7.41 -12.57 -0.32
C ARG A 120 7.88 -12.51 -1.77
N GLN A 121 7.25 -13.29 -2.66
CA GLN A 121 7.61 -13.28 -4.08
C GLN A 121 7.12 -12.01 -4.79
N GLY A 122 5.96 -11.46 -4.37
CA GLY A 122 5.47 -10.17 -4.84
C GLY A 122 6.44 -9.06 -4.43
N LEU A 123 6.74 -8.98 -3.14
CA LEU A 123 7.68 -8.00 -2.58
C LEU A 123 9.08 -8.07 -3.23
N LEU A 124 9.64 -9.26 -3.45
CA LEU A 124 10.93 -9.39 -4.13
C LEU A 124 10.90 -8.93 -5.59
N ASN A 125 9.75 -9.04 -6.26
CA ASN A 125 9.60 -8.49 -7.60
C ASN A 125 9.52 -6.95 -7.53
N GLU A 126 8.80 -6.39 -6.57
CA GLU A 126 8.73 -4.93 -6.35
C GLU A 126 10.12 -4.34 -6.04
N ILE A 127 10.90 -4.97 -5.16
CA ILE A 127 12.30 -4.58 -4.89
C ILE A 127 13.13 -4.57 -6.18
N ARG A 128 12.91 -5.56 -7.05
CA ARG A 128 13.62 -5.66 -8.34
C ARG A 128 13.17 -4.59 -9.32
N GLU A 129 11.87 -4.34 -9.42
CA GLU A 129 11.29 -3.29 -10.28
C GLU A 129 11.76 -1.90 -9.83
N CYS A 130 11.85 -1.67 -8.51
CA CYS A 130 12.42 -0.47 -7.91
C CYS A 130 13.95 -0.40 -7.95
N GLN A 131 14.64 -1.42 -8.48
CA GLN A 131 16.10 -1.51 -8.57
C GLN A 131 16.81 -1.26 -7.23
N LEU A 132 16.18 -1.62 -6.11
CA LEU A 132 16.73 -1.36 -4.78
C LEU A 132 17.94 -2.29 -4.54
N PRO A 133 19.13 -1.75 -4.22
CA PRO A 133 20.31 -2.55 -3.90
C PRO A 133 20.05 -3.51 -2.73
N GLY A 134 20.55 -4.74 -2.86
CA GLY A 134 20.52 -5.72 -1.77
C GLY A 134 21.29 -5.21 -0.55
N GLY A 135 20.71 -5.32 0.64
CA GLY A 135 21.32 -4.82 1.88
C GLY A 135 21.04 -3.33 2.19
N LEU A 136 20.48 -2.56 1.25
CA LEU A 136 20.13 -1.15 1.49
C LEU A 136 19.14 -0.98 2.66
N TRP A 137 18.34 -2.00 2.97
CA TRP A 137 17.41 -2.02 4.09
C TRP A 137 18.09 -1.87 5.46
N GLU A 138 19.42 -2.05 5.58
CA GLU A 138 20.13 -1.85 6.84
C GLU A 138 20.11 -0.37 7.25
N ASP A 139 20.29 0.53 6.29
CA ASP A 139 20.18 1.97 6.50
C ASP A 139 18.72 2.43 6.30
N ARG A 140 18.10 2.92 7.38
CA ARG A 140 16.72 3.41 7.34
C ARG A 140 16.52 4.61 6.42
N VAL A 141 17.51 5.49 6.35
CA VAL A 141 17.44 6.73 5.58
C VAL A 141 17.58 6.40 4.11
N LEU A 142 18.61 5.63 3.75
CA LEU A 142 18.83 5.22 2.36
C LEU A 142 17.69 4.34 1.85
N TRP A 143 17.14 3.45 2.67
CA TRP A 143 15.98 2.65 2.29
C TRP A 143 14.76 3.52 1.97
N ARG A 144 14.45 4.50 2.84
CA ARG A 144 13.31 5.41 2.60
C ARG A 144 13.52 6.27 1.35
N LEU A 145 14.75 6.72 1.12
CA LEU A 145 15.10 7.47 -0.09
C LEU A 145 14.93 6.61 -1.34
N GLY A 146 15.44 5.37 -1.35
CA GLY A 146 15.29 4.46 -2.48
C GLY A 146 13.82 4.12 -2.79
N VAL A 147 12.99 3.91 -1.75
CA VAL A 147 11.54 3.69 -1.94
C VAL A 147 10.87 4.94 -2.53
N ALA A 148 11.25 6.14 -2.07
CA ALA A 148 10.76 7.40 -2.62
C ALA A 148 11.29 7.70 -4.03
N GLU A 149 12.47 7.20 -4.41
CA GLU A 149 12.97 7.31 -5.79
C GLU A 149 12.21 6.37 -6.72
N CYS A 150 11.84 5.18 -6.25
CA CYS A 150 10.94 4.28 -6.97
C CYS A 150 9.57 4.94 -7.26
N GLN A 151 9.09 5.81 -6.37
CA GLN A 151 7.88 6.64 -6.55
C GLN A 151 7.93 7.53 -7.80
N ARG A 152 9.11 7.97 -8.24
CA ARG A 152 9.26 8.90 -9.37
C ARG A 152 9.49 8.23 -10.71
N ALA A 153 9.87 6.95 -10.69
CA ALA A 153 10.24 6.19 -11.89
C ALA A 153 9.07 5.35 -12.46
N LEU A 154 7.99 5.17 -11.69
CA LEU A 154 6.76 4.48 -12.06
C LEU A 154 5.67 5.49 -12.47
#